data_AF-A0A2N2XUQ4-F1
#
_entry.id   AF-A0A2N2XUQ4-F1
#
_cell.length_a   1.000
_cell.length_b   1.000
_cell.length_c   1.000
_cell.angle_alpha   90.00
_cell.angle_beta   90.00
_cell.angle_gamma   90.00
#
_symmetry.space_group_name_H-M   'P 1'
#
loop_
_entity.id
_entity.type
_entity.pdbx_description
1 polymer ?
#
loop_
_entity_poly.entity_id
_entity_poly.type
_entity_poly.pdbx_seq_one_letter_code
_entity_poly.pdbx_strand_id
1 'polypeptide(L)' 'MTQKPVSVLGLMSGSSMDGLDIACCRFWYDQRWHFKIEAAETLPYPEGWAA' A
#
# COMPACT_ATOMS: atom_id res chain seq x y z
N MET A 1 -23.48 14.61 -1.80
CA MET A 1 -22.22 14.87 -2.52
C MET A 1 -21.46 13.54 -2.56
N THR A 2 -21.38 12.88 -3.72
CA THR A 2 -20.58 11.66 -3.87
C THR A 2 -19.12 12.06 -4.05
N GLN A 3 -18.28 11.73 -3.07
CA GLN A 3 -16.84 11.98 -3.13
C GLN A 3 -16.23 11.06 -4.20
N LYS A 4 -15.34 11.60 -5.03
CA LYS A 4 -14.66 10.82 -6.08
C LYS A 4 -13.71 9.82 -5.40
N PRO A 5 -13.61 8.56 -5.88
CA PRO A 5 -12.67 7.60 -5.33
C PRO A 5 -11.23 8.13 -5.36
N VAL A 6 -10.51 7.95 -4.26
CA VAL A 6 -9.12 8.38 -4.09
C VAL A 6 -8.22 7.17 -4.22
N SER A 7 -7.16 7.27 -5.02
CA SER A 7 -6.11 6.24 -5.10
C SER A 7 -4.94 6.68 -4.23
N VAL A 8 -4.46 5.76 -3.40
CA VAL A 8 -3.41 5.98 -2.40
C VAL A 8 -2.37 4.86 -2.57
N LEU A 9 -1.09 5.23 -2.56
CA LEU A 9 0.02 4.27 -2.48
C LEU A 9 0.45 4.15 -1.02
N GLY A 10 0.28 2.97 -0.45
CA GLY A 10 0.79 2.60 0.87
C GLY A 10 2.17 1.97 0.75
N LEU A 11 3.07 2.34 1.64
CA LEU A 11 4.42 1.79 1.76
C LEU A 11 4.65 1.32 3.20
N MET A 12 5.20 0.14 3.38
CA MET A 12 5.54 -0.42 4.69
C MET A 12 6.91 -1.11 4.64
N SER A 13 7.78 -0.77 5.60
CA SER A 13 9.02 -1.51 5.86
C SER A 13 8.92 -2.14 7.24
N GLY A 14 8.90 -3.46 7.28
CA GLY A 14 8.96 -4.21 8.55
C GLY A 14 10.32 -4.05 9.24
N SER A 15 10.35 -4.31 10.54
CA SER A 15 11.60 -4.40 11.31
C SER A 15 12.42 -5.66 10.98
N SER A 16 11.84 -6.61 10.24
CA SER A 16 12.52 -7.77 9.65
C SER A 16 13.55 -7.40 8.60
N MET A 17 13.42 -6.22 7.98
CA MET A 17 14.35 -5.70 6.98
C MET A 17 14.53 -6.65 5.77
N ASP A 18 13.47 -7.33 5.37
CA ASP A 18 13.41 -8.27 4.25
C ASP A 18 12.92 -7.64 2.94
N GLY A 19 12.19 -6.53 3.03
CA GLY A 19 11.77 -5.78 1.85
C GLY A 19 10.89 -4.57 2.17
N LEU A 20 10.41 -3.94 1.09
CA LEU A 20 9.43 -2.88 1.09
C LEU A 20 8.12 -3.39 0.51
N ASP A 21 7.07 -3.40 1.33
CA ASP A 21 5.72 -3.70 0.88
C ASP A 21 5.10 -2.45 0.25
N ILE A 22 4.50 -2.63 -0.92
CA ILE A 22 3.86 -1.58 -1.71
C ILE A 22 2.43 -2.00 -2.00
N ALA A 23 1.46 -1.15 -1.67
CA ALA A 23 0.05 -1.41 -1.94
C ALA A 23 -0.63 -0.19 -2.59
N CYS A 24 -1.17 -0.38 -3.80
CA CYS A 24 -2.03 0.60 -4.44
C CYS A 24 -3.48 0.34 -4.04
N CYS A 25 -4.05 1.24 -3.24
CA CYS A 25 -5.38 1.12 -2.67
C CYS A 25 -6.30 2.22 -3.19
N ARG A 26 -7.53 1.87 -3.53
CA ARG A 26 -8.60 2.81 -3.87
C ARG A 26 -9.59 2.88 -2.73
N PHE A 27 -9.85 4.08 -2.23
CA PHE A 27 -10.83 4.35 -1.17
C PHE A 27 -11.96 5.22 -1.69
N TRP A 28 -13.18 4.95 -1.25
CA TRP A 28 -14.32 5.82 -1.49
C TRP A 28 -15.33 5.70 -0.36
N TYR A 29 -16.18 6.72 -0.22
CA TYR A 29 -17.20 6.76 0.81
C TYR A 29 -18.59 6.84 0.18
N ASP A 30 -19.45 5.89 0.53
CA ASP A 30 -20.87 5.88 0.18
C ASP A 30 -21.66 5.30 1.36
N GLN A 31 -22.11 6.17 2.27
CA GLN A 31 -22.72 5.83 3.58
C GLN A 31 -21.82 5.01 4.54
N ARG A 32 -20.74 4.42 4.02
CA ARG A 32 -19.65 3.73 4.71
C ARG A 32 -18.37 3.84 3.89
N TRP A 33 -17.24 3.55 4.52
CA TRP A 33 -15.98 3.42 3.79
C TRP A 33 -15.92 2.13 3.01
N HIS A 34 -15.43 2.24 1.79
CA HIS A 34 -15.10 1.13 0.92
C HIS A 34 -13.64 1.23 0.51
N PHE A 35 -13.01 0.08 0.29
CA PHE A 35 -11.67 0.01 -0.25
C PHE A 35 -11.53 -1.12 -1.26
N LYS A 36 -10.53 -0.99 -2.14
CA LYS A 36 -10.06 -2.03 -3.03
C LYS A 36 -8.54 -1.96 -3.12
N ILE A 37 -7.87 -3.09 -3.00
CA ILE A 37 -6.44 -3.21 -3.34
C ILE A 37 -6.38 -3.45 -4.85
N GLU A 38 -5.85 -2.49 -5.59
CA GLU A 38 -5.72 -2.57 -7.05
C GLU A 38 -4.46 -3.36 -7.44
N ALA A 39 -3.38 -3.20 -6.67
CA ALA A 39 -2.14 -3.95 -6.80
C ALA A 39 -1.42 -3.99 -5.45
N ALA A 40 -0.68 -5.06 -5.19
CA ALA A 40 0.23 -5.17 -4.07
C ALA A 40 1.46 -5.99 -4.48
N GLU A 41 2.64 -5.52 -4.08
CA GLU A 41 3.91 -6.21 -4.30
C GLU A 41 4.86 -5.97 -3.13
N THR A 42 5.79 -6.89 -2.93
CA THR A 42 6.91 -6.73 -1.99
C THR A 42 8.19 -6.68 -2.81
N LEU A 43 8.93 -5.58 -2.69
CA LEU A 43 10.25 -5.46 -3.28
C LEU A 43 11.30 -5.90 -2.25
N PRO A 44 12.05 -6.99 -2.48
CA PRO A 44 13.09 -7.39 -1.55
C PRO A 44 14.20 -6.34 -1.50
N TYR A 45 14.77 -6.12 -0.31
CA TYR A 45 15.91 -5.23 -0.20
C TYR A 45 17.15 -5.84 -0.88
N PRO A 46 18.04 -5.02 -1.47
CA PRO A 46 19.27 -5.52 -2.08
C PRO A 46 20.14 -6.25 -1.05
N GLU A 47 20.81 -7.32 -1.47
CA GLU A 47 21.84 -7.97 -0.67
C GLU A 47 22.91 -6.92 -0.28
N GLY A 48 23.21 -6.81 1.02
CA GLY A 48 24.16 -5.83 1.57
C GLY A 48 23.53 -4.57 2.19
N TRP A 49 22.21 -4.45 2.22
CA TRP A 49 21.52 -3.42 3.03
C TRP A 49 21.34 -3.83 4.50
N ALA A 50 21.47 -5.12 4.83
CA ALA A 50 21.57 -5.59 6.20
C ALA A 50 22.95 -5.18 6.75
N ALA A 51 22.96 -4.24 7.69
CA ALA A 51 24.16 -3.76 8.37
C ALA A 51 24.83 -4.85 9.23
#